data_AF-A0A2N6P2V6-F1
#
_entry.id   AF-A0A2N6P2V6-F1
#
_cell.length_a   1.000
_cell.length_b   1.000
_cell.length_c   1.000
_cell.angle_alpha   90.00
_cell.angle_beta   90.00
_cell.angle_gamma   90.00
#
_symmetry.space_group_name_H-M   'P 1'
#
loop_
_entity.id
_entity.type
_entity.pdbx_description
1 polymer ?
#
loop_
_entity_poly.entity_id
_entity_poly.type
_entity_poly.pdbx_seq_one_letter_code
_entity_poly.pdbx_strand_id
1 'polypeptide(L)'
;MLLNDATYVLDEALSKFPKMRALEIELKDPTLSAEDGQKKQEELQTLGNQATSYMQLANETLEMMKLFTNALSDAFTMPEIVSRLASMLNYNLETLAGKRAAAELNVENREKYHFRPIQLLSDLVEIYLNLDGSDVFVEAVAADGRSFKIEVLDRVTTILSSRKQKDPADMARWEQLKARFKVAKATLDQAELDLGDVPPEFEDPIMGDLMRDPVLLPSKHIVDRSTIVQHLLSDPKDPFTRQPMTVDDAVPQPDLKAKIEQWREEKMQEARNKLAAAAVEAEAMDTTED
;
A
#
# COMPACT_ATOMS: atom_id res chain seq x y z
N MET A 1 -7.66 11.83 8.67
CA MET A 1 -8.70 11.05 9.38
C MET A 1 -9.20 9.93 8.51
N LEU A 2 -10.00 10.19 7.45
CA LEU A 2 -10.66 9.14 6.65
C LEU A 2 -9.74 8.01 6.13
N LEU A 3 -8.53 8.31 5.65
CA LEU A 3 -7.55 7.31 5.18
C LEU A 3 -6.99 6.43 6.31
N ASN A 4 -6.72 7.03 7.48
CA ASN A 4 -6.22 6.35 8.67
C ASN A 4 -7.31 5.43 9.20
N ASP A 5 -8.53 5.95 9.21
CA ASP A 5 -9.71 5.25 9.69
C ASP A 5 -10.00 4.06 8.77
N ALA A 6 -9.93 4.20 7.44
CA ALA A 6 -10.17 3.12 6.49
C ALA A 6 -9.25 1.90 6.68
N THR A 7 -7.93 2.10 6.78
CA THR A 7 -7.01 0.98 7.06
C THR A 7 -7.31 0.37 8.41
N TYR A 8 -7.48 1.20 9.44
CA TYR A 8 -7.65 0.74 10.82
C TYR A 8 -8.93 -0.06 11.00
N VAL A 9 -10.06 0.42 10.48
CA VAL A 9 -11.37 -0.24 10.68
C VAL A 9 -11.44 -1.56 9.92
N LEU A 10 -10.87 -1.64 8.72
CA LEU A 10 -10.86 -2.89 7.96
C LEU A 10 -9.89 -3.90 8.60
N ASP A 11 -8.71 -3.45 9.05
CA ASP A 11 -7.76 -4.31 9.76
C ASP A 11 -8.32 -4.82 11.10
N GLU A 12 -8.96 -3.96 11.90
CA GLU A 12 -9.61 -4.35 13.14
C GLU A 12 -10.74 -5.35 12.91
N ALA A 13 -11.51 -5.23 11.82
CA ALA A 13 -12.54 -6.19 11.48
C ALA A 13 -11.95 -7.53 11.03
N LEU A 14 -11.01 -7.51 10.07
CA LEU A 14 -10.46 -8.71 9.46
C LEU A 14 -9.55 -9.50 10.42
N SER A 15 -8.83 -8.82 11.32
CA SER A 15 -7.95 -9.45 12.31
C SER A 15 -8.68 -10.35 13.31
N LYS A 16 -10.00 -10.20 13.49
CA LYS A 16 -10.78 -11.07 14.38
C LYS A 16 -11.14 -12.41 13.73
N PHE A 17 -11.27 -12.47 12.41
CA PHE A 17 -11.71 -13.66 11.69
C PHE A 17 -10.82 -14.90 11.86
N PRO A 18 -9.47 -14.81 11.86
CA PRO A 18 -8.63 -15.97 12.13
C PRO A 18 -8.91 -16.60 13.49
N LYS A 19 -9.08 -15.77 14.53
CA LYS A 19 -9.38 -16.25 15.89
C LYS A 19 -10.80 -16.82 16.00
N MET A 20 -11.78 -16.16 15.37
CA MET A 20 -13.15 -16.66 15.30
C MET A 20 -13.19 -18.04 14.63
N ARG A 21 -12.49 -18.22 13.50
CA ARG A 21 -12.38 -19.49 12.80
C ARG A 21 -11.74 -20.58 13.68
N ALA A 22 -10.69 -20.26 14.44
CA ALA A 22 -10.07 -21.20 15.35
C ALA A 22 -11.07 -21.66 16.43
N LEU A 23 -11.80 -20.73 17.05
CA LEU A 23 -12.84 -21.04 18.02
C LEU A 23 -13.98 -21.88 17.42
N GLU A 24 -14.41 -21.58 16.19
CA GLU A 24 -15.43 -22.36 15.46
C GLU A 24 -14.98 -23.81 15.22
N ILE A 25 -13.69 -24.05 14.97
CA ILE A 25 -13.14 -25.40 14.80
C ILE A 25 -13.09 -26.12 16.15
N GLU A 26 -12.60 -25.46 17.20
CA GLU A 26 -12.49 -26.03 18.54
C GLU A 26 -13.85 -26.36 19.17
N LEU A 27 -14.88 -25.55 18.91
CA LEU A 27 -16.24 -25.78 19.37
C LEU A 27 -16.91 -27.00 18.72
N LYS A 28 -16.36 -27.52 17.62
CA LYS A 28 -16.82 -28.76 16.97
C LYS A 28 -16.16 -30.01 17.54
N ASP A 29 -15.18 -29.86 18.44
CA ASP A 29 -14.52 -31.00 19.08
C ASP A 29 -15.48 -31.69 20.06
N PRO A 30 -15.84 -32.96 19.83
CA PRO A 30 -16.76 -33.70 20.71
C PRO A 30 -16.17 -34.03 22.09
N THR A 31 -14.85 -33.83 22.28
CA THR A 31 -14.16 -34.07 23.56
C THR A 31 -14.13 -32.84 24.47
N LEU A 32 -14.65 -31.71 23.99
CA LEU A 32 -14.65 -30.44 24.71
C LEU A 32 -15.56 -30.49 25.95
N SER A 33 -15.06 -30.00 27.09
CA SER A 33 -15.86 -29.92 28.31
C SER A 33 -16.99 -28.87 28.16
N ALA A 34 -18.08 -29.03 28.92
CA ALA A 34 -19.20 -28.09 28.86
C ALA A 34 -18.79 -26.66 29.31
N GLU A 35 -17.91 -26.56 30.32
CA GLU A 35 -17.41 -25.27 30.82
C GLU A 35 -16.51 -24.58 29.79
N ASP A 36 -15.60 -25.31 29.16
CA ASP A 36 -14.72 -24.77 28.12
C ASP A 36 -15.50 -24.41 26.85
N GLY A 37 -16.50 -25.23 26.49
CA GLY A 37 -17.42 -24.94 25.40
C GLY A 37 -18.18 -23.62 25.61
N GLN A 38 -18.70 -23.38 26.82
CA GLN A 38 -19.38 -22.13 27.13
C GLN A 38 -18.44 -20.93 27.05
N LYS A 39 -17.23 -21.00 27.62
CA LYS A 39 -16.24 -19.90 27.56
C LYS A 39 -15.85 -19.55 26.13
N LYS A 40 -15.58 -20.56 25.29
CA LYS A 40 -15.23 -20.35 23.88
C LYS A 40 -16.40 -19.78 23.08
N GLN A 41 -17.64 -20.17 23.40
CA GLN A 41 -18.84 -19.61 22.77
C GLN A 41 -19.04 -18.13 23.12
N GLU A 42 -18.83 -17.75 24.39
CA GLU A 42 -18.90 -16.35 24.85
C GLU A 42 -17.80 -15.49 24.20
N GLU A 43 -16.58 -16.03 24.07
CA GLU A 43 -15.48 -15.38 23.36
C GLU A 43 -15.79 -15.19 21.87
N LEU A 44 -16.29 -16.23 21.19
CA LEU A 44 -16.70 -16.16 19.79
C LEU A 44 -17.80 -15.12 19.57
N GLN A 45 -18.77 -15.03 20.48
CA GLN A 45 -19.82 -14.02 20.42
C GLN A 45 -19.25 -12.61 20.59
N THR A 46 -18.32 -12.41 21.52
CA THR A 46 -17.67 -11.12 21.76
C THR A 46 -16.89 -10.66 20.53
N LEU A 47 -16.05 -11.54 19.96
CA LEU A 47 -15.30 -11.28 18.74
C LEU A 47 -16.23 -11.02 17.55
N GLY A 48 -17.30 -11.79 17.43
CA GLY A 48 -18.31 -11.62 16.38
C GLY A 48 -18.99 -10.25 16.44
N ASN A 49 -19.35 -9.78 17.63
CA ASN A 49 -19.94 -8.44 17.80
C ASN A 49 -18.94 -7.34 17.42
N GLN A 50 -17.67 -7.45 17.84
CA GLN A 50 -16.62 -6.50 17.47
C GLN A 50 -16.40 -6.47 15.96
N ALA A 51 -16.23 -7.63 15.33
CA ALA A 51 -16.03 -7.75 13.89
C ALA A 51 -17.21 -7.15 13.10
N THR A 52 -18.44 -7.36 13.58
CA THR A 52 -19.65 -6.77 12.98
C THR A 52 -19.60 -5.24 12.99
N SER A 53 -19.33 -4.63 14.15
CA SER A 53 -19.27 -3.18 14.30
C SER A 53 -18.19 -2.55 13.42
N TYR A 54 -16.97 -3.12 13.44
CA TYR A 54 -15.88 -2.61 12.60
C TYR A 54 -16.15 -2.82 11.10
N MET A 55 -16.73 -3.95 10.70
CA MET A 55 -17.06 -4.21 9.30
C MET A 55 -18.15 -3.27 8.77
N GLN A 56 -19.15 -2.92 9.58
CA GLN A 56 -20.15 -1.91 9.19
C GLN A 56 -19.47 -0.56 8.91
N LEU A 57 -18.63 -0.10 9.83
CA LEU A 57 -17.88 1.16 9.66
C LEU A 57 -16.93 1.10 8.45
N ALA A 58 -16.29 -0.04 8.21
CA ALA A 58 -15.43 -0.25 7.05
C ALA A 58 -16.20 -0.15 5.74
N ASN A 59 -17.39 -0.78 5.66
CA ASN A 59 -18.26 -0.68 4.49
C ASN A 59 -18.66 0.78 4.21
N GLU A 60 -19.08 1.54 5.24
CA GLU A 60 -19.45 2.95 5.10
C GLU A 60 -18.27 3.82 4.67
N THR A 61 -17.09 3.56 5.25
CA THR A 61 -15.87 4.31 4.95
C THR A 61 -15.42 4.07 3.52
N LEU A 62 -15.44 2.83 3.04
CA LEU A 62 -15.11 2.51 1.64
C LEU A 62 -16.10 3.14 0.66
N GLU A 63 -17.39 3.16 0.98
CA GLU A 63 -18.38 3.82 0.13
C GLU A 63 -18.14 5.33 0.04
N MET A 64 -17.83 5.99 1.17
CA MET A 64 -17.42 7.40 1.16
C MET A 64 -16.14 7.63 0.34
N MET A 65 -15.15 6.73 0.46
CA MET A 65 -13.92 6.83 -0.31
C MET A 65 -14.17 6.72 -1.82
N LYS A 66 -15.02 5.81 -2.26
CA LYS A 66 -15.40 5.71 -3.68
C LYS A 66 -16.01 7.01 -4.18
N LEU A 67 -16.98 7.56 -3.44
CA LEU A 67 -17.65 8.80 -3.81
C LEU A 67 -16.67 9.99 -3.87
N PHE A 68 -15.78 10.12 -2.88
CA PHE A 68 -14.83 11.23 -2.82
C PHE A 68 -13.69 11.09 -3.83
N THR A 69 -13.19 9.89 -4.09
CA THR A 69 -12.14 9.68 -5.11
C THR A 69 -12.67 9.92 -6.51
N ASN A 70 -13.94 9.60 -6.78
CA ASN A 70 -14.60 9.93 -8.04
C ASN A 70 -14.84 11.46 -8.19
N ALA A 71 -15.21 12.15 -7.12
CA ALA A 71 -15.53 13.59 -7.18
C ALA A 71 -14.31 14.52 -7.06
N LEU A 72 -13.26 14.09 -6.36
CA LEU A 72 -12.13 14.92 -5.92
C LEU A 72 -10.79 14.19 -6.17
N SER A 73 -10.63 13.54 -7.32
CA SER A 73 -9.43 12.76 -7.68
C SER A 73 -8.12 13.50 -7.36
N ASP A 74 -8.04 14.78 -7.74
CA ASP A 74 -6.83 15.60 -7.61
C ASP A 74 -6.37 15.75 -6.16
N ALA A 75 -7.31 15.83 -5.22
CA ALA A 75 -7.00 15.93 -3.80
C ALA A 75 -6.38 14.64 -3.25
N PHE A 76 -6.79 13.47 -3.75
CA PHE A 76 -6.24 12.18 -3.33
C PHE A 76 -4.89 11.86 -4.00
N THR A 77 -4.55 12.56 -5.08
CA THR A 77 -3.28 12.38 -5.80
C THR A 77 -2.22 13.41 -5.42
N MET A 78 -2.47 14.24 -4.41
CA MET A 78 -1.45 15.14 -3.85
C MET A 78 -0.30 14.32 -3.24
N PRO A 79 0.97 14.74 -3.39
CA PRO A 79 2.15 14.01 -2.91
C PRO A 79 2.06 13.56 -1.43
N GLU A 80 1.45 14.39 -0.58
CA GLU A 80 1.30 14.16 0.86
C GLU A 80 0.28 13.07 1.20
N ILE A 81 -0.60 12.72 0.26
CA ILE A 81 -1.75 11.84 0.48
C ILE A 81 -1.61 10.54 -0.32
N VAL A 82 -1.14 10.65 -1.56
CA VAL A 82 -1.17 9.59 -2.56
C VAL A 82 -0.41 8.34 -2.13
N SER A 83 0.76 8.50 -1.50
CA SER A 83 1.56 7.37 -0.99
C SER A 83 0.80 6.58 0.08
N ARG A 84 0.19 7.27 1.04
CA ARG A 84 -0.60 6.63 2.10
C ARG A 84 -1.83 5.92 1.55
N LEU A 85 -2.53 6.56 0.60
CA LEU A 85 -3.68 5.97 -0.05
C LEU A 85 -3.27 4.70 -0.82
N ALA A 86 -2.20 4.77 -1.61
CA ALA A 86 -1.66 3.64 -2.36
C ALA A 86 -1.31 2.46 -1.45
N SER A 87 -0.53 2.68 -0.39
CA SER A 87 -0.20 1.64 0.58
C SER A 87 -1.43 1.07 1.29
N MET A 88 -2.42 1.92 1.63
CA MET A 88 -3.68 1.44 2.21
C MET A 88 -4.45 0.52 1.25
N LEU A 89 -4.61 0.93 0.00
CA LEU A 89 -5.33 0.16 -1.00
C LEU A 89 -4.62 -1.17 -1.27
N ASN A 90 -3.29 -1.14 -1.44
CA ASN A 90 -2.48 -2.33 -1.68
C ASN A 90 -2.57 -3.31 -0.50
N TYR A 91 -2.45 -2.80 0.73
CA TYR A 91 -2.60 -3.61 1.94
C TYR A 91 -3.96 -4.32 2.00
N ASN A 92 -5.04 -3.60 1.69
CA ASN A 92 -6.39 -4.15 1.72
C ASN A 92 -6.62 -5.18 0.60
N LEU A 93 -6.09 -4.94 -0.62
CA LEU A 93 -6.11 -5.95 -1.68
C LEU A 93 -5.30 -7.20 -1.29
N GLU A 94 -4.12 -7.05 -0.69
CA GLU A 94 -3.32 -8.18 -0.22
C GLU A 94 -4.04 -8.95 0.89
N THR A 95 -4.71 -8.26 1.81
CA THR A 95 -5.43 -8.91 2.91
C THR A 95 -6.63 -9.72 2.38
N LEU A 96 -7.35 -9.19 1.39
CA LEU A 96 -8.55 -9.82 0.84
C LEU A 96 -8.29 -10.85 -0.27
N ALA A 97 -7.21 -10.68 -1.04
CA ALA A 97 -6.90 -11.50 -2.21
C ALA A 97 -5.51 -12.16 -2.15
N GLY A 98 -4.74 -11.96 -1.09
CA GLY A 98 -3.43 -12.59 -0.91
C GLY A 98 -3.50 -14.10 -0.70
N LYS A 99 -2.32 -14.72 -0.60
CA LYS A 99 -2.18 -16.19 -0.49
C LYS A 99 -2.93 -16.75 0.72
N ARG A 100 -2.94 -16.02 1.83
CA ARG A 100 -3.55 -16.44 3.11
C ARG A 100 -5.02 -16.06 3.27
N ALA A 101 -5.54 -15.13 2.46
CA ALA A 101 -6.89 -14.57 2.61
C ALA A 101 -7.99 -15.64 2.68
N ALA A 102 -7.97 -16.63 1.77
CA ALA A 102 -8.96 -17.71 1.74
C ALA A 102 -8.92 -18.63 2.97
N ALA A 103 -7.74 -18.77 3.60
CA ALA A 103 -7.57 -19.58 4.80
C ALA A 103 -7.91 -18.78 6.07
N GLU A 104 -7.55 -17.50 6.12
CA GLU A 104 -7.66 -16.69 7.33
C GLU A 104 -9.05 -16.03 7.47
N LEU A 105 -9.69 -15.65 6.37
CA LEU A 105 -10.96 -14.89 6.38
C LEU A 105 -12.21 -15.76 6.19
N ASN A 106 -12.05 -17.08 6.21
CA ASN A 106 -13.18 -17.99 6.04
C ASN A 106 -13.83 -18.30 7.38
N VAL A 107 -14.84 -17.48 7.71
CA VAL A 107 -15.74 -17.66 8.86
C VAL A 107 -17.10 -18.19 8.40
N GLU A 108 -17.78 -18.90 9.29
CA GLU A 108 -19.17 -19.29 9.07
C GLU A 108 -20.08 -18.05 9.05
N ASN A 109 -21.16 -18.11 8.28
CA ASN A 109 -22.20 -17.06 8.26
C ASN A 109 -21.66 -15.61 8.06
N ARG A 110 -20.88 -15.40 7.00
CA ARG A 110 -20.26 -14.09 6.67
C ARG A 110 -21.25 -12.92 6.63
N GLU A 111 -22.49 -13.17 6.20
CA GLU A 111 -23.54 -12.15 6.13
C GLU A 111 -23.89 -11.55 7.49
N LYS A 112 -23.90 -12.37 8.55
CA LYS A 112 -24.12 -11.91 9.94
C LYS A 112 -23.14 -10.80 10.33
N TYR A 113 -21.92 -10.89 9.83
CA TYR A 113 -20.84 -9.94 10.13
C TYR A 113 -20.74 -8.81 9.12
N HIS A 114 -21.70 -8.67 8.19
CA HIS A 114 -21.66 -7.75 7.05
C HIS A 114 -20.39 -7.90 6.18
N PHE A 115 -19.74 -9.08 6.24
CA PHE A 115 -18.50 -9.33 5.53
C PHE A 115 -18.79 -9.84 4.13
N ARG A 116 -18.64 -8.95 3.14
CA ARG A 116 -18.86 -9.22 1.72
C ARG A 116 -17.55 -9.07 0.94
N PRO A 117 -16.60 -10.02 1.04
CA PRO A 117 -15.25 -9.86 0.51
C PRO A 117 -15.19 -9.56 -1.00
N ILE A 118 -16.09 -10.14 -1.78
CA ILE A 118 -16.13 -9.90 -3.24
C ILE A 118 -16.59 -8.46 -3.53
N GLN A 119 -17.56 -7.95 -2.77
CA GLN A 119 -18.01 -6.56 -2.88
C GLN A 119 -16.90 -5.60 -2.44
N LEU A 120 -16.26 -5.86 -1.29
CA LEU A 120 -15.12 -5.06 -0.81
C LEU A 120 -13.99 -4.98 -1.84
N LEU A 121 -13.64 -6.09 -2.49
CA LEU A 121 -12.67 -6.10 -3.58
C LEU A 121 -13.12 -5.27 -4.77
N SER A 122 -14.39 -5.36 -5.15
CA SER A 122 -14.95 -4.54 -6.24
C SER A 122 -14.90 -3.05 -5.91
N ASP A 123 -15.24 -2.70 -4.68
CA ASP A 123 -15.23 -1.33 -4.15
C ASP A 123 -13.81 -0.76 -4.12
N LEU A 124 -12.82 -1.54 -3.66
CA LEU A 124 -11.42 -1.15 -3.70
C LEU A 124 -10.95 -0.93 -5.14
N VAL A 125 -11.24 -1.86 -6.07
CA VAL A 125 -10.89 -1.70 -7.49
C VAL A 125 -11.53 -0.45 -8.09
N GLU A 126 -12.75 -0.11 -7.71
CA GLU A 126 -13.38 1.13 -8.15
C GLU A 126 -12.60 2.38 -7.71
N ILE A 127 -12.07 2.38 -6.49
CA ILE A 127 -11.20 3.48 -6.01
C ILE A 127 -9.93 3.60 -6.88
N TYR A 128 -9.28 2.47 -7.23
CA TYR A 128 -8.15 2.51 -8.16
C TYR A 128 -8.55 3.08 -9.52
N LEU A 129 -9.70 2.68 -10.04
CA LEU A 129 -10.22 3.15 -11.33
C LEU A 129 -10.63 4.62 -11.31
N ASN A 130 -11.02 5.18 -10.16
CA ASN A 130 -11.31 6.61 -10.04
C ASN A 130 -10.04 7.47 -10.15
N LEU A 131 -8.87 6.87 -9.86
CA LEU A 131 -7.58 7.54 -9.81
C LEU A 131 -6.65 7.11 -10.95
N ASP A 132 -7.14 6.31 -11.90
CA ASP A 132 -6.35 5.74 -12.99
C ASP A 132 -5.75 6.80 -13.91
N GLY A 133 -6.34 7.99 -14.01
CA GLY A 133 -5.81 9.10 -14.79
C GLY A 133 -4.51 9.74 -14.24
N SER A 134 -4.11 9.44 -12.99
CA SER A 134 -2.97 10.08 -12.34
C SER A 134 -1.72 9.21 -12.36
N ASP A 135 -0.67 9.66 -13.06
CA ASP A 135 0.62 8.96 -13.07
C ASP A 135 1.28 8.94 -11.69
N VAL A 136 1.11 9.99 -10.88
CA VAL A 136 1.61 10.04 -9.51
C VAL A 136 0.99 8.93 -8.66
N PHE A 137 -0.30 8.63 -8.85
CA PHE A 137 -0.95 7.51 -8.17
C PHE A 137 -0.41 6.16 -8.66
N VAL A 138 -0.21 6.02 -9.98
CA VAL A 138 0.37 4.80 -10.56
C VAL A 138 1.76 4.50 -10.00
N GLU A 139 2.61 5.51 -9.93
CA GLU A 139 3.94 5.42 -9.35
C GLU A 139 3.87 5.09 -7.85
N ALA A 140 3.01 5.76 -7.08
CA ALA A 140 2.86 5.50 -5.65
C ALA A 140 2.39 4.07 -5.34
N VAL A 141 1.45 3.54 -6.14
CA VAL A 141 0.98 2.14 -6.02
C VAL A 141 2.11 1.16 -6.33
N ALA A 142 2.91 1.42 -7.36
CA ALA A 142 4.03 0.56 -7.73
C ALA A 142 5.20 0.65 -6.72
N ALA A 143 5.45 1.82 -6.14
CA ALA A 143 6.54 2.04 -5.18
C ALA A 143 6.31 1.36 -3.82
N ASP A 144 5.09 0.96 -3.49
CA ASP A 144 4.77 0.32 -2.21
C ASP A 144 5.34 -1.11 -2.10
N GLY A 145 6.62 -1.22 -1.72
CA GLY A 145 7.35 -2.49 -1.63
C GLY A 145 6.79 -3.50 -0.62
N ARG A 146 5.95 -3.06 0.33
CA ARG A 146 5.36 -3.93 1.35
C ARG A 146 4.22 -4.80 0.80
N SER A 147 3.26 -4.17 0.14
CA SER A 147 1.99 -4.81 -0.23
C SER A 147 1.73 -4.92 -1.72
N PHE A 148 2.38 -4.10 -2.56
CA PHE A 148 2.28 -4.23 -4.00
C PHE A 148 2.83 -5.58 -4.49
N LYS A 149 1.96 -6.39 -5.12
CA LYS A 149 2.29 -7.69 -5.71
C LYS A 149 1.42 -7.91 -6.94
N ILE A 150 2.02 -8.10 -8.12
CA ILE A 150 1.28 -8.32 -9.37
C ILE A 150 0.37 -9.55 -9.25
N GLU A 151 0.81 -10.59 -8.55
CA GLU A 151 0.04 -11.82 -8.36
C GLU A 151 -1.25 -11.58 -7.55
N VAL A 152 -1.24 -10.60 -6.65
CA VAL A 152 -2.46 -10.19 -5.91
C VAL A 152 -3.43 -9.53 -6.88
N LEU A 153 -2.98 -8.62 -7.74
CA LEU A 153 -3.83 -7.94 -8.72
C LEU A 153 -4.44 -8.91 -9.75
N ASP A 154 -3.68 -9.91 -10.19
CA ASP A 154 -4.17 -10.98 -11.07
C ASP A 154 -5.20 -11.87 -10.37
N ARG A 155 -5.01 -12.14 -9.08
CA ARG A 155 -5.99 -12.86 -8.28
C ARG A 155 -7.28 -12.05 -8.08
N VAL A 156 -7.19 -10.75 -7.83
CA VAL A 156 -8.36 -9.84 -7.79
C VAL A 156 -9.13 -9.91 -9.11
N THR A 157 -8.43 -9.82 -10.25
CA THR A 157 -9.01 -9.94 -11.58
C THR A 157 -9.80 -11.25 -11.73
N THR A 158 -9.18 -12.37 -11.34
CA THR A 158 -9.78 -13.70 -11.43
C THR A 158 -11.04 -13.80 -10.57
N ILE A 159 -11.00 -13.27 -9.34
CA ILE A 159 -12.13 -13.27 -8.41
C ILE A 159 -13.30 -12.45 -8.98
N LEU A 160 -13.05 -11.21 -9.42
CA LEU A 160 -14.11 -10.31 -9.90
C LEU A 160 -14.72 -10.79 -11.22
N SER A 161 -13.89 -11.31 -12.14
CA SER A 161 -14.35 -11.84 -13.43
C SER A 161 -15.18 -13.12 -13.27
N SER A 162 -14.74 -14.06 -12.44
CA SER A 162 -15.46 -15.32 -12.21
C SER A 162 -16.81 -15.13 -11.54
N ARG A 163 -16.95 -14.07 -10.73
CA ARG A 163 -18.18 -13.73 -10.00
C ARG A 163 -19.06 -12.72 -10.72
N LYS A 164 -18.59 -12.16 -11.84
CA LYS A 164 -19.27 -11.09 -12.61
C LYS A 164 -19.68 -9.91 -11.71
N GLN A 165 -18.80 -9.54 -10.78
CA GLN A 165 -19.08 -8.48 -9.80
C GLN A 165 -18.88 -7.07 -10.37
N LYS A 166 -18.16 -6.95 -11.50
CA LYS A 166 -17.87 -5.65 -12.13
C LYS A 166 -18.12 -5.69 -13.63
N ASP A 167 -18.44 -4.53 -14.19
CA ASP A 167 -18.75 -4.41 -15.61
C ASP A 167 -17.54 -4.73 -16.50
N PRO A 168 -17.75 -5.32 -17.70
CA PRO A 168 -16.65 -5.67 -18.60
C PRO A 168 -15.77 -4.48 -19.00
N ALA A 169 -16.36 -3.28 -19.11
CA ALA A 169 -15.62 -2.06 -19.43
C ALA A 169 -14.66 -1.67 -18.29
N ASP A 170 -15.10 -1.74 -17.05
CA ASP A 170 -14.27 -1.48 -15.88
C ASP A 170 -13.18 -2.54 -15.71
N MET A 171 -13.49 -3.81 -15.99
CA MET A 171 -12.47 -4.87 -15.99
C MET A 171 -11.40 -4.64 -17.07
N ALA A 172 -11.78 -4.13 -18.24
CA ALA A 172 -10.81 -3.76 -19.28
C ALA A 172 -9.92 -2.58 -18.84
N ARG A 173 -10.50 -1.55 -18.19
CA ARG A 173 -9.72 -0.45 -17.59
C ARG A 173 -8.78 -0.96 -16.50
N TRP A 174 -9.24 -1.88 -15.67
CA TRP A 174 -8.42 -2.50 -14.62
C TRP A 174 -7.21 -3.24 -15.20
N GLU A 175 -7.36 -4.00 -16.28
CA GLU A 175 -6.23 -4.63 -16.97
C GLU A 175 -5.22 -3.61 -17.51
N GLN A 176 -5.69 -2.52 -18.11
CA GLN A 176 -4.82 -1.44 -18.58
C GLN A 176 -4.05 -0.79 -17.42
N LEU A 177 -4.74 -0.55 -16.31
CA LEU A 177 -4.13 0.03 -15.11
C LEU A 177 -3.08 -0.90 -14.48
N LYS A 178 -3.36 -2.21 -14.38
CA LYS A 178 -2.36 -3.21 -13.94
C LYS A 178 -1.11 -3.20 -14.82
N ALA A 179 -1.29 -3.10 -16.14
CA ALA A 179 -0.15 -3.02 -17.06
C ALA A 179 0.71 -1.78 -16.78
N ARG A 180 0.08 -0.63 -16.49
CA ARG A 180 0.79 0.60 -16.09
C ARG A 180 1.53 0.43 -14.76
N PHE A 181 0.92 -0.17 -13.75
CA PHE A 181 1.64 -0.46 -12.49
C PHE A 181 2.86 -1.36 -12.72
N LYS A 182 2.74 -2.38 -13.60
CA LYS A 182 3.87 -3.26 -13.92
C LYS A 182 5.01 -2.51 -14.61
N VAL A 183 4.70 -1.61 -15.54
CA VAL A 183 5.70 -0.76 -16.19
C VAL A 183 6.36 0.17 -15.17
N ALA A 184 5.56 0.88 -14.36
CA ALA A 184 6.06 1.76 -13.31
C ALA A 184 6.98 1.02 -12.32
N LYS A 185 6.59 -0.18 -11.87
CA LYS A 185 7.41 -1.00 -10.99
C LYS A 185 8.74 -1.38 -11.63
N ALA A 186 8.72 -1.83 -12.88
CA ALA A 186 9.95 -2.17 -13.60
C ALA A 186 10.87 -0.95 -13.79
N THR A 187 10.31 0.23 -14.03
CA THR A 187 11.07 1.49 -14.11
C THR A 187 11.69 1.85 -12.76
N LEU A 188 10.95 1.72 -11.66
CA LEU A 188 11.45 1.98 -10.31
C LEU A 188 12.56 1.00 -9.93
N ASP A 189 12.34 -0.29 -10.14
CA ASP A 189 13.32 -1.33 -9.83
C ASP A 189 14.61 -1.14 -10.65
N GLN A 190 14.49 -0.76 -11.93
CA GLN A 190 15.66 -0.43 -12.76
C GLN A 190 16.38 0.81 -12.25
N ALA A 191 15.65 1.87 -11.86
CA ALA A 191 16.25 3.07 -11.32
C ALA A 191 17.00 2.81 -10.00
N GLU A 192 16.46 1.97 -9.11
CA GLU A 192 17.14 1.54 -7.88
C GLU A 192 18.42 0.75 -8.19
N LEU A 193 18.37 -0.19 -9.14
CA LEU A 193 19.54 -0.94 -9.59
C LEU A 193 20.63 -0.03 -10.17
N ASP A 194 20.24 1.02 -10.91
CA ASP A 194 21.15 1.98 -11.52
C ASP A 194 21.80 2.91 -10.48
N LEU A 195 21.07 3.26 -9.41
CA LEU A 195 21.54 4.13 -8.33
C LEU A 195 22.53 3.43 -7.40
N GLY A 196 22.33 2.13 -7.13
CA GLY A 196 23.15 1.37 -6.19
C GLY A 196 23.06 1.90 -4.75
N ASP A 197 24.13 1.74 -3.97
CA ASP A 197 24.13 2.16 -2.55
C ASP A 197 24.09 3.69 -2.43
N VAL A 198 23.01 4.19 -1.84
CA VAL A 198 22.80 5.61 -1.55
C VAL A 198 23.70 6.02 -0.37
N PRO A 199 24.46 7.13 -0.47
CA PRO A 199 25.21 7.67 0.66
C PRO A 199 24.30 8.01 1.84
N PRO A 200 24.66 7.65 3.10
CA PRO A 200 23.82 7.89 4.26
C PRO A 200 23.42 9.37 4.49
N GLU A 201 24.19 10.33 3.98
CA GLU A 201 23.88 11.75 4.04
C GLU A 201 22.73 12.20 3.12
N PHE A 202 22.35 11.37 2.14
CA PHE A 202 21.25 11.61 1.19
C PHE A 202 20.02 10.77 1.49
N GLU A 203 20.14 9.83 2.43
CA GLU A 203 19.10 8.92 2.85
C GLU A 203 18.18 9.56 3.92
N ASP A 204 16.87 9.38 3.77
CA ASP A 204 15.89 9.78 4.77
C ASP A 204 16.03 8.85 5.99
N PRO A 205 16.29 9.37 7.20
CA PRO A 205 16.55 8.54 8.38
C PRO A 205 15.31 7.80 8.91
N ILE A 206 14.12 8.08 8.40
CA ILE A 206 12.87 7.41 8.76
C ILE A 206 12.52 6.35 7.70
N MET A 207 12.59 6.71 6.42
CA MET A 207 12.19 5.82 5.32
C MET A 207 13.32 4.93 4.82
N GLY A 208 14.57 5.36 4.93
CA GLY A 208 15.73 4.65 4.37
C GLY A 208 15.92 4.84 2.86
N ASP A 209 15.22 5.82 2.27
CA ASP A 209 15.22 6.08 0.84
C ASP A 209 15.90 7.41 0.52
N LEU A 210 16.30 7.62 -0.74
CA LEU A 210 16.88 8.90 -1.19
C LEU A 210 15.90 10.08 -1.00
N MET A 211 16.34 11.12 -0.27
CA MET A 211 15.56 12.34 -0.07
C MET A 211 15.37 13.13 -1.38
N ARG A 212 14.14 13.56 -1.68
CA ARG A 212 13.79 14.37 -2.87
C ARG A 212 13.67 15.86 -2.55
N ASP A 213 13.11 16.19 -1.40
CA ASP A 213 12.97 17.55 -0.90
C ASP A 213 13.42 17.64 0.57
N PRO A 214 14.75 17.69 0.81
CA PRO A 214 15.28 17.66 2.17
C PRO A 214 14.87 18.91 2.97
N VAL A 215 14.40 18.69 4.19
CA VAL A 215 14.02 19.72 5.15
C VAL A 215 14.69 19.47 6.50
N LEU A 216 15.15 20.54 7.15
CA LEU A 216 15.77 20.51 8.46
C LEU A 216 14.69 20.72 9.53
N LEU A 217 14.59 19.76 10.46
CA LEU A 217 13.71 19.82 11.61
C LEU A 217 14.34 20.63 12.76
N PRO A 218 13.55 21.15 13.72
CA PRO A 218 14.07 21.75 14.96
C PRO A 218 14.97 20.83 15.77
N SER A 219 14.75 19.51 15.69
CA SER A 219 15.61 18.48 16.29
C SER A 219 16.98 18.34 15.63
N LYS A 220 17.26 19.11 14.57
CA LYS A 220 18.47 19.10 13.73
C LYS A 220 18.65 17.86 12.85
N HIS A 221 17.62 17.02 12.74
CA HIS A 221 17.58 15.95 11.75
C HIS A 221 17.11 16.51 10.41
N ILE A 222 17.68 16.00 9.32
CA ILE A 222 17.21 16.27 7.96
C ILE A 222 16.37 15.06 7.56
N VAL A 223 15.18 15.34 7.02
CA VAL A 223 14.24 14.33 6.51
C VAL A 223 13.64 14.84 5.20
N ASP A 224 13.00 13.98 4.44
CA ASP A 224 12.22 14.42 3.27
C ASP A 224 10.95 15.16 3.71
N ARG A 225 10.58 16.22 2.97
CA ARG A 225 9.37 17.00 3.23
C ARG A 225 8.11 16.12 3.28
N SER A 226 7.98 15.19 2.33
CA SER A 226 6.79 14.33 2.27
C SER A 226 6.69 13.43 3.51
N THR A 227 7.83 12.89 3.97
CA THR A 227 7.94 12.09 5.19
C THR A 227 7.45 12.86 6.43
N ILE A 228 7.97 14.08 6.65
CA ILE A 228 7.58 14.85 7.85
C ILE A 228 6.15 15.34 7.78
N VAL A 229 5.66 15.77 6.62
CA VAL A 229 4.26 16.20 6.47
C VAL A 229 3.33 15.03 6.75
N GLN A 230 3.63 13.84 6.23
CA GLN A 230 2.87 12.62 6.51
C GLN A 230 2.88 12.25 8.00
N HIS A 231 4.02 12.39 8.68
CA HIS A 231 4.12 12.17 10.12
C HIS A 231 3.23 13.14 10.90
N LEU A 232 3.36 14.44 10.63
CA LEU A 232 2.63 15.51 11.34
C LEU A 232 1.11 15.49 11.08
N LEU A 233 0.67 14.94 9.95
CA LEU A 233 -0.75 14.66 9.69
C LEU A 233 -1.33 13.57 10.61
N SER A 234 -0.48 12.75 11.23
CA SER A 234 -0.87 11.66 12.12
C SER A 234 -0.56 11.94 13.60
N ASP A 235 0.63 12.45 13.90
CA ASP A 235 1.06 12.89 15.25
C ASP A 235 1.78 14.24 15.12
N PRO A 236 1.25 15.34 15.69
CA PRO A 236 1.83 16.68 15.55
C PRO A 236 3.04 16.89 16.47
N LYS A 237 4.03 16.00 16.36
CA LYS A 237 5.25 15.97 17.16
C LYS A 237 6.45 15.64 16.27
N ASP A 238 7.62 16.07 16.68
CA ASP A 238 8.88 15.70 16.04
C ASP A 238 9.16 14.18 16.28
N PRO A 239 9.48 13.41 15.22
CA PRO A 239 9.62 11.95 15.32
C PRO A 239 10.81 11.49 16.17
N PHE A 240 11.81 12.36 16.41
CA PHE A 240 13.04 12.02 17.14
C PHE A 240 13.00 12.45 18.60
N THR A 241 12.39 13.60 18.87
CA THR A 241 12.38 14.24 20.21
C THR A 241 11.02 14.19 20.89
N ARG A 242 9.95 13.88 20.15
CA ARG A 242 8.54 13.89 20.57
C ARG A 242 8.04 15.24 21.07
N GLN A 243 8.75 16.33 20.76
CA GLN A 243 8.31 17.69 21.07
C GLN A 243 7.26 18.15 20.05
N PRO A 244 6.26 18.98 20.44
CA PRO A 244 5.29 19.52 19.50
C PRO A 244 5.97 20.26 18.34
N MET A 245 5.55 19.97 17.12
CA MET A 245 6.10 20.54 15.88
C MET A 245 4.99 20.73 14.85
N THR A 246 5.12 21.74 14.00
CA THR A 246 4.28 21.99 12.84
C THR A 246 5.10 21.92 11.54
N VAL A 247 4.40 21.83 10.40
CA VAL A 247 5.06 21.78 9.08
C VAL A 247 5.86 23.06 8.80
N ASP A 248 5.41 24.20 9.32
CA ASP A 248 6.06 25.50 9.14
C ASP A 248 7.41 25.60 9.86
N ASP A 249 7.65 24.75 10.87
CA ASP A 249 8.92 24.68 11.58
C ASP A 249 10.02 23.97 10.76
N ALA A 250 9.67 23.34 9.64
CA ALA A 250 10.60 22.61 8.77
C ALA A 250 11.27 23.55 7.73
N VAL A 251 12.59 23.72 7.84
CA VAL A 251 13.35 24.64 6.99
C VAL A 251 13.88 23.93 5.73
N PRO A 252 13.51 24.35 4.51
CA PRO A 252 14.03 23.75 3.27
C PRO A 252 15.57 23.78 3.19
N GLN A 253 16.18 22.72 2.68
CA GLN A 253 17.63 22.59 2.47
C GLN A 253 17.98 22.58 0.98
N PRO A 254 17.94 23.73 0.27
CA PRO A 254 18.15 23.78 -1.18
C PRO A 254 19.56 23.34 -1.60
N ASP A 255 20.59 23.61 -0.78
CA ASP A 255 21.96 23.20 -1.08
C ASP A 255 22.13 21.68 -1.03
N LEU A 256 21.49 21.02 -0.07
CA LEU A 256 21.50 19.55 0.01
C LEU A 256 20.70 18.94 -1.15
N LYS A 257 19.55 19.53 -1.48
CA LYS A 257 18.76 19.13 -2.65
C LYS A 257 19.58 19.18 -3.94
N ALA A 258 20.34 20.27 -4.14
CA ALA A 258 21.21 20.40 -5.31
C ALA A 258 22.31 19.33 -5.35
N LYS A 259 22.91 18.98 -4.20
CA LYS A 259 23.91 17.90 -4.10
C LYS A 259 23.30 16.53 -4.41
N ILE A 260 22.11 16.25 -3.90
CA ILE A 260 21.40 14.99 -4.17
C ILE A 260 21.09 14.86 -5.66
N GLU A 261 20.57 15.92 -6.28
CA GLU A 261 20.28 15.94 -7.72
C GLU A 261 21.56 15.73 -8.56
N GLN A 262 22.66 16.40 -8.19
CA GLN A 262 23.94 16.20 -8.87
C GLN A 262 24.43 14.75 -8.73
N TRP A 263 24.38 14.18 -7.52
CA TRP A 263 24.77 12.80 -7.29
C TRP A 263 23.90 11.81 -8.09
N ARG A 264 22.59 12.06 -8.16
CA ARG A 264 21.65 11.24 -8.95
C ARG A 264 22.01 11.27 -10.43
N GLU A 265 22.31 12.45 -10.98
CA GLU A 265 22.69 12.59 -12.39
C GLU A 265 24.02 11.90 -12.70
N GLU A 266 25.01 12.02 -11.80
CA GLU A 266 26.29 11.34 -11.92
C GLU A 266 26.11 9.81 -11.94
N LYS A 267 25.27 9.26 -11.05
CA LYS A 267 24.95 7.82 -11.00
C LYS A 267 24.21 7.34 -12.24
N MET A 268 23.20 8.07 -12.69
CA MET A 268 22.50 7.73 -13.94
C MET A 268 23.43 7.76 -15.15
N GLN A 269 24.37 8.71 -15.21
CA GLN A 269 25.34 8.78 -16.29
C GLN A 269 26.35 7.62 -16.22
N GLU A 270 26.81 7.24 -15.03
CA GLU A 270 27.64 6.05 -14.82
C GLU A 270 26.92 4.77 -15.27
N ALA A 271 25.65 4.60 -14.92
CA ALA A 271 24.83 3.45 -15.34
C ALA A 271 24.65 3.40 -16.87
N ARG A 272 24.33 4.55 -17.50
CA ARG A 272 24.24 4.67 -18.97
C ARG A 272 25.56 4.33 -19.67
N ASN A 273 26.68 4.81 -19.15
CA ASN A 273 27.99 4.53 -19.73
C ASN A 273 28.36 3.05 -19.61
N LYS A 274 28.04 2.40 -18.49
CA LYS A 274 28.24 0.95 -18.30
C LYS A 274 27.37 0.13 -19.27
N LEU A 275 26.11 0.50 -19.46
CA LEU A 275 25.21 -0.15 -20.41
C LEU A 275 25.72 0.00 -21.86
N ALA A 276 26.21 1.18 -22.24
CA ALA A 276 26.79 1.42 -23.56
C ALA A 276 28.07 0.60 -23.78
N ALA A 277 28.94 0.49 -22.77
CA ALA A 277 30.14 -0.33 -22.84
C ALA A 277 29.82 -1.84 -22.98
N ALA A 278 28.84 -2.34 -22.21
CA ALA A 278 28.42 -3.73 -22.28
C ALA A 278 27.77 -4.10 -23.63
N ALA A 279 27.03 -3.17 -24.25
CA ALA A 279 26.45 -3.38 -25.59
C ALA A 279 27.54 -3.49 -26.68
N VAL A 280 28.60 -2.68 -26.59
CA VAL A 280 29.75 -2.75 -27.51
C VAL A 280 30.55 -4.04 -27.33
N GLU A 281 30.70 -4.52 -26.08
CA GLU A 281 31.35 -5.81 -25.80
C GLU A 281 30.53 -7.01 -26.30
N ALA A 282 29.20 -6.96 -26.20
CA ALA A 282 28.31 -8.01 -26.70
C ALA A 282 28.32 -8.11 -28.24
N GLU A 283 28.31 -6.98 -28.96
CA GLU A 283 28.47 -6.96 -30.43
C GLU A 283 29.85 -7.43 -30.89
N ALA A 284 30.90 -7.18 -30.09
CA ALA A 284 32.25 -7.67 -30.37
C ALA A 284 32.40 -9.19 -30.17
N MET A 285 31.62 -9.82 -29.28
CA MET A 285 31.61 -11.28 -29.11
C MET A 285 30.81 -12.01 -30.20
N ASP A 286 29.69 -11.45 -30.65
CA ASP A 286 28.83 -12.05 -31.71
C ASP A 286 29.51 -12.05 -33.09
N THR A 287 30.50 -11.18 -33.31
CA THR A 287 31.27 -11.11 -34.56
C THR A 287 32.51 -12.02 -34.59
N THR A 288 32.75 -12.80 -33.53
CA THR A 288 33.91 -13.72 -33.42
C THR A 288 33.56 -15.20 -33.56
N GLU A 289 32.30 -15.57 -33.80
CA GLU A 289 31.85 -16.97 -33.98
C GLU A 289 31.55 -17.38 -35.44
N ASP A 290 31.76 -16.52 -36.44
CA ASP A 290 31.72 -16.86 -37.88
C ASP A 290 33.12 -17.12 -38.48
#